data_AF-A0A1K1MUG6-F1
#
_entry.id   AF-A0A1K1MUG6-F1
#
_cell.length_a   1.000
_cell.length_b   1.000
_cell.length_c   1.000
_cell.angle_alpha   90.00
_cell.angle_beta   90.00
_cell.angle_gamma   90.00
#
_symmetry.space_group_name_H-M   'P 1'
#
loop_
_entity.id
_entity.type
_entity.pdbx_description
1 polymer ?
#
loop_
_entity_poly.entity_id
_entity_poly.type
_entity_poly.pdbx_seq_one_letter_code
_entity_poly.pdbx_strand_id
1 'polypeptide(L)'
;MHIRKEIRSLTADQLLALRRSMAELQRREEAPSFIDLAGFHGMPRRHCPHGTPFFLPWHRAYIRMFESELQSIDPNVTLPFWDWTSIASIAQGMAPAHTDPTFIDNEIQSNPLASGPIEDRSRQTRRTPPHHPHRLRSYASSVLLAMDNSDSYLDFNNRLEGPHNSVHVWIGGPQGDMSTVSRAAYDPIFWSHHATVDRQWAIWQKCNPTRTLPMELLSQPLPGFSDWTIADTLDLSSPRLDYTYEGLDEFSCPLPTRIGAEGSVLFNARVDTIHDRKPRIVVEIHDVDREGTSFMVDLFVRDPSTADREAFGGSFGIFGAEGLHSAHHGHHHSRKATQHIDITEAVDSLGLRGRPVEIRLNAINKSGDIVEATSLPIGALDLRIVP
;
A
#
# COMPACT_ATOMS: atom_id res chain seq x y z
N MET A 1 16.49 0.82 -19.60
CA MET A 1 15.53 0.10 -18.73
C MET A 1 16.16 -0.27 -17.41
N HIS A 2 15.74 0.43 -16.36
CA HIS A 2 16.13 0.21 -14.97
C HIS A 2 15.36 -0.96 -14.34
N ILE A 3 15.93 -1.61 -13.32
CA ILE A 3 15.26 -2.72 -12.61
C ILE A 3 15.04 -2.31 -11.16
N ARG A 4 13.77 -2.11 -10.77
CA ARG A 4 13.39 -1.94 -9.37
C ARG A 4 13.44 -3.30 -8.66
N LYS A 5 14.23 -3.38 -7.59
CA LYS A 5 14.47 -4.62 -6.83
C LYS A 5 13.80 -4.58 -5.46
N GLU A 6 13.62 -5.75 -4.85
CA GLU A 6 13.16 -5.80 -3.45
C GLU A 6 14.26 -5.22 -2.56
N ILE A 7 13.90 -4.40 -1.58
CA ILE A 7 14.91 -3.65 -0.81
C ILE A 7 15.91 -4.54 -0.04
N ARG A 8 15.52 -5.75 0.36
CA ARG A 8 16.37 -6.75 1.01
C ARG A 8 17.22 -7.54 0.00
N SER A 9 16.93 -7.48 -1.29
CA SER A 9 17.76 -8.08 -2.35
C SER A 9 18.84 -7.12 -2.88
N LEU A 10 18.82 -5.85 -2.46
CA LEU A 10 19.88 -4.89 -2.80
C LEU A 10 21.23 -5.35 -2.25
N THR A 11 22.26 -5.26 -3.08
CA THR A 11 23.65 -5.39 -2.62
C THR A 11 24.02 -4.24 -1.67
N ALA A 12 25.10 -4.41 -0.90
CA ALA A 12 25.59 -3.36 -0.01
C ALA A 12 25.88 -2.05 -0.74
N ASP A 13 26.48 -2.12 -1.94
CA ASP A 13 26.79 -0.94 -2.75
C ASP A 13 25.53 -0.25 -3.28
N GLN A 14 24.53 -1.02 -3.73
CA GLN A 14 23.25 -0.45 -4.18
C GLN A 14 22.49 0.23 -3.03
N LEU A 15 22.46 -0.39 -1.84
CA LEU A 15 21.83 0.20 -0.67
C LEU A 15 22.58 1.45 -0.20
N LEU A 16 23.91 1.46 -0.28
CA LEU A 16 24.73 2.62 0.03
C LEU A 16 24.50 3.77 -0.96
N ALA A 17 24.45 3.49 -2.27
CA ALA A 17 24.14 4.48 -3.31
C ALA A 17 22.74 5.09 -3.12
N LEU A 18 21.74 4.27 -2.78
CA LEU A 18 20.39 4.73 -2.46
C LEU A 18 20.38 5.65 -1.23
N ARG A 19 21.08 5.26 -0.15
CA ARG A 19 21.18 6.09 1.07
C ARG A 19 21.86 7.43 0.79
N ARG A 20 22.99 7.44 0.08
CA ARG A 20 23.69 8.67 -0.31
C ARG A 20 22.79 9.59 -1.14
N SER A 21 22.10 9.05 -2.14
CA SER A 21 21.20 9.81 -3.02
C SER A 21 19.99 10.37 -2.25
N MET A 22 19.39 9.58 -1.35
CA MET A 22 18.31 10.05 -0.49
C MET A 22 18.79 11.15 0.48
N ALA A 23 19.94 10.99 1.12
CA ALA A 23 20.50 11.99 2.03
C ALA A 23 20.77 13.32 1.32
N GLU A 24 21.31 13.26 0.10
CA GLU A 24 21.52 14.44 -0.74
C GLU A 24 20.19 15.09 -1.14
N LEU A 25 19.22 14.32 -1.61
CA LEU A 25 17.90 14.84 -1.98
C LEU A 25 17.15 15.48 -0.79
N GLN A 26 17.27 14.89 0.40
CA GLN A 26 16.71 15.45 1.63
C GLN A 26 17.38 16.76 2.04
N ARG A 27 18.69 16.93 1.81
CA ARG A 27 19.43 18.17 2.10
C ARG A 27 19.21 19.26 1.05
N ARG A 28 18.88 18.90 -0.19
CA ARG A 28 18.66 19.84 -1.29
C ARG A 28 17.63 20.91 -0.93
N GLU A 29 18.00 22.18 -1.05
CA GLU A 29 17.10 23.33 -0.85
C GLU A 29 16.48 23.80 -2.16
N GLU A 30 17.20 23.66 -3.28
CA GLU A 30 16.71 24.05 -4.60
C GLU A 30 15.67 23.06 -5.14
N ALA A 31 14.67 23.60 -5.85
CA ALA A 31 13.62 22.79 -6.46
C ALA A 31 14.13 22.05 -7.70
N PRO A 32 13.70 20.80 -7.95
CA PRO A 32 12.86 20.00 -7.06
C PRO A 32 13.65 19.39 -5.89
N SER A 33 13.28 19.78 -4.66
CA SER A 33 13.81 19.22 -3.41
C SER A 33 12.98 18.01 -2.94
N PHE A 34 13.47 17.26 -1.95
CA PHE A 34 12.66 16.24 -1.27
C PHE A 34 11.31 16.80 -0.76
N ILE A 35 11.32 18.03 -0.24
CA ILE A 35 10.12 18.70 0.28
C ILE A 35 9.13 19.01 -0.85
N ASP A 36 9.61 19.49 -2.00
CA ASP A 36 8.76 19.74 -3.17
C ASP A 36 8.11 18.46 -3.69
N LEU A 37 8.90 17.38 -3.76
CA LEU A 37 8.45 16.09 -4.24
C LEU A 37 7.44 15.47 -3.27
N ALA A 38 7.73 15.41 -1.97
CA ALA A 38 6.79 14.91 -0.95
C ALA A 38 5.50 15.75 -0.89
N GLY A 39 5.65 17.07 -0.97
CA GLY A 39 4.54 18.02 -0.93
C GLY A 39 3.62 17.99 -2.15
N PHE A 40 4.01 17.29 -3.22
CA PHE A 40 3.17 17.03 -4.39
C PHE A 40 1.99 16.09 -4.07
N HIS A 41 2.19 15.10 -3.19
CA HIS A 41 1.15 14.16 -2.77
C HIS A 41 0.16 14.78 -1.78
N GLY A 42 0.69 15.24 -0.65
CA GLY A 42 -0.07 15.77 0.47
C GLY A 42 0.03 17.30 0.53
N MET A 43 0.29 17.83 1.72
CA MET A 43 0.52 19.27 1.86
C MET A 43 1.91 19.65 1.37
N PRO A 44 2.07 20.81 0.70
CA PRO A 44 1.05 21.83 0.50
C PRO A 44 0.23 21.72 -0.80
N ARG A 45 0.65 20.92 -1.80
CA ARG A 45 0.09 20.98 -3.16
C ARG A 45 -1.19 20.17 -3.37
N ARG A 46 -1.31 19.02 -2.71
CA ARG A 46 -2.52 18.21 -2.60
C ARG A 46 -3.03 17.69 -3.95
N HIS A 47 -2.12 17.20 -4.80
CA HIS A 47 -2.50 16.68 -6.12
C HIS A 47 -2.94 15.21 -6.11
N CYS A 48 -2.71 14.48 -5.01
CA CYS A 48 -2.93 13.04 -4.98
C CYS A 48 -4.41 12.64 -5.07
N PRO A 49 -4.80 11.86 -6.09
CA PRO A 49 -6.14 11.29 -6.19
C PRO A 49 -6.24 9.98 -5.40
N HIS A 50 -7.24 9.90 -4.52
CA HIS A 50 -7.67 8.67 -3.84
C HIS A 50 -9.13 8.36 -4.20
N GLY A 51 -9.58 7.11 -4.14
CA GLY A 51 -10.96 6.73 -4.48
C GLY A 51 -11.38 7.05 -5.92
N THR A 52 -10.42 7.22 -6.83
CA THR A 52 -10.68 7.53 -8.24
C THR A 52 -9.97 6.53 -9.15
N PRO A 53 -10.39 6.43 -10.43
CA PRO A 53 -9.67 5.63 -11.43
C PRO A 53 -8.21 6.04 -11.67
N PHE A 54 -7.81 7.22 -11.19
CA PHE A 54 -6.47 7.78 -11.37
C PHE A 54 -5.47 7.29 -10.31
N PHE A 55 -5.93 6.60 -9.26
CA PHE A 55 -5.09 6.22 -8.11
C PHE A 55 -3.80 5.50 -8.54
N LEU A 56 -3.90 4.41 -9.31
CA LEU A 56 -2.72 3.67 -9.76
C LEU A 56 -1.83 4.45 -10.78
N PRO A 57 -2.37 5.01 -11.89
CA PRO A 57 -1.62 5.82 -12.84
C PRO A 57 -0.88 6.99 -12.20
N TRP A 58 -1.55 7.73 -11.32
CA TRP A 58 -0.97 8.91 -10.68
C TRP A 58 0.20 8.54 -9.78
N HIS A 59 0.06 7.49 -8.96
CA HIS A 59 1.15 7.05 -8.09
C HIS A 59 2.32 6.47 -8.88
N ARG A 60 2.08 5.79 -10.00
CA ARG A 60 3.13 5.33 -10.92
C ARG A 60 3.96 6.49 -11.47
N ALA A 61 3.29 7.52 -12.01
CA ALA A 61 3.95 8.72 -12.50
C ALA A 61 4.71 9.44 -11.36
N TYR A 62 4.12 9.48 -10.18
CA TYR A 62 4.67 10.15 -9.01
C TYR A 62 5.98 9.51 -8.52
N ILE A 63 6.01 8.19 -8.35
CA ILE A 63 7.24 7.51 -7.93
C ILE A 63 8.31 7.52 -9.04
N ARG A 64 7.91 7.59 -10.32
CA ARG A 64 8.86 7.77 -11.43
C ARG A 64 9.52 9.16 -11.39
N MET A 65 8.75 10.22 -11.10
CA MET A 65 9.27 11.58 -10.91
C MET A 65 10.28 11.61 -9.77
N PHE A 66 9.98 10.97 -8.64
CA PHE A 66 10.90 10.88 -7.51
C PHE A 66 12.17 10.09 -7.86
N GLU A 67 12.02 8.96 -8.55
CA GLU A 67 13.16 8.15 -9.01
C GLU A 67 14.06 8.92 -9.98
N SER A 68 13.51 9.75 -10.88
CA SER A 68 14.31 10.63 -11.76
C SER A 68 15.21 11.59 -10.95
N GLU A 69 14.72 12.10 -9.83
CA GLU A 69 15.50 13.02 -8.98
C GLU A 69 16.57 12.32 -8.15
N LEU A 70 16.36 11.05 -7.81
CA LEU A 70 17.46 10.22 -7.29
C LEU A 70 18.49 9.92 -8.37
N GLN A 71 18.04 9.64 -9.60
CA GLN A 71 18.90 9.35 -10.75
C GLN A 71 19.71 10.56 -11.24
N SER A 72 19.24 11.78 -10.98
CA SER A 72 20.03 12.99 -11.25
C SER A 72 21.23 13.14 -10.31
N ILE A 73 21.22 12.45 -9.16
CA ILE A 73 22.33 12.38 -8.21
C ILE A 73 23.24 11.18 -8.53
N ASP A 74 22.64 9.99 -8.71
CA ASP A 74 23.34 8.78 -9.13
C ASP A 74 22.50 8.03 -10.18
N PRO A 75 22.92 7.99 -11.47
CA PRO A 75 22.13 7.41 -12.55
C PRO A 75 21.90 5.90 -12.42
N ASN A 76 22.62 5.21 -11.53
CA ASN A 76 22.43 3.78 -11.30
C ASN A 76 21.41 3.48 -10.20
N VAL A 77 20.95 4.49 -9.45
CA VAL A 77 19.95 4.29 -8.41
C VAL A 77 18.59 4.02 -9.05
N THR A 78 17.91 3.02 -8.48
CA THR A 78 16.53 2.67 -8.79
C THR A 78 15.76 2.63 -7.49
N LEU A 79 14.51 3.08 -7.51
CA LEU A 79 13.65 3.02 -6.35
C LEU A 79 13.33 1.54 -6.02
N PRO A 80 13.72 1.03 -4.84
CA PRO A 80 13.38 -0.35 -4.49
C PRO A 80 11.91 -0.44 -4.10
N PHE A 81 11.36 -1.65 -4.18
CA PHE A 81 10.07 -1.96 -3.57
C PHE A 81 10.28 -2.70 -2.25
N TRP A 82 9.42 -2.45 -1.26
CA TRP A 82 9.38 -3.24 -0.03
C TRP A 82 8.17 -4.17 -0.10
N ASP A 83 8.40 -5.46 -0.40
CA ASP A 83 7.30 -6.41 -0.54
C ASP A 83 6.73 -6.76 0.83
N TRP A 84 5.75 -5.97 1.27
CA TRP A 84 5.00 -6.15 2.51
C TRP A 84 4.05 -7.36 2.49
N THR A 85 3.92 -8.03 1.33
CA THR A 85 3.18 -9.29 1.20
C THR A 85 4.07 -10.53 1.33
N SER A 86 5.39 -10.36 1.33
CA SER A 86 6.36 -11.44 1.43
C SER A 86 6.37 -12.09 2.83
N ILE A 87 6.84 -13.34 2.88
CA ILE A 87 7.04 -14.09 4.13
C ILE A 87 7.97 -13.34 5.09
N ALA A 88 9.04 -12.77 4.53
CA ALA A 88 10.00 -11.98 5.30
C ALA A 88 9.31 -10.79 5.96
N SER A 89 8.47 -10.05 5.24
CA SER A 89 7.74 -8.92 5.82
C SER A 89 6.65 -9.36 6.79
N ILE A 90 5.92 -10.44 6.52
CA ILE A 90 4.92 -10.97 7.47
C ILE A 90 5.59 -11.41 8.78
N ALA A 91 6.78 -12.00 8.72
CA ALA A 91 7.51 -12.46 9.89
C ALA A 91 8.25 -11.35 10.64
N GLN A 92 8.84 -10.38 9.92
CA GLN A 92 9.81 -9.42 10.46
C GLN A 92 9.32 -7.96 10.42
N GLY A 93 8.27 -7.67 9.66
CA GLY A 93 7.77 -6.31 9.41
C GLY A 93 8.55 -5.58 8.31
N MET A 94 8.87 -4.32 8.58
CA MET A 94 9.64 -3.47 7.65
C MET A 94 11.06 -4.03 7.44
N ALA A 95 11.63 -3.79 6.27
CA ALA A 95 13.02 -4.18 6.01
C ALA A 95 14.00 -3.37 6.89
N PRO A 96 15.10 -3.97 7.39
CA PRO A 96 16.12 -3.27 8.19
C PRO A 96 16.64 -1.97 7.55
N ALA A 97 16.75 -1.95 6.21
CA ALA A 97 17.10 -0.75 5.46
C ALA A 97 16.24 0.48 5.80
N HIS A 98 14.97 0.28 6.18
CA HIS A 98 14.04 1.33 6.60
C HIS A 98 13.95 1.51 8.12
N THR A 99 14.46 0.60 8.95
CA THR A 99 14.27 0.67 10.41
C THR A 99 15.55 0.94 11.18
N ASP A 100 16.71 0.57 10.63
CA ASP A 100 17.99 0.82 11.28
C ASP A 100 18.20 2.34 11.38
N PRO A 101 18.50 2.89 12.57
CA PRO A 101 18.60 4.33 12.76
C PRO A 101 19.85 4.92 12.10
N THR A 102 20.86 4.08 11.87
CA THR A 102 22.16 4.48 11.34
C THR A 102 22.67 3.48 10.30
N PHE A 103 23.65 3.91 9.52
CA PHE A 103 24.42 3.06 8.61
C PHE A 103 25.88 3.50 8.62
N ILE A 104 26.76 2.68 8.04
CA ILE A 104 28.19 2.98 7.93
C ILE A 104 28.50 3.40 6.50
N ASP A 105 29.11 4.57 6.37
CA ASP A 105 29.73 5.07 5.14
C ASP A 105 30.97 5.88 5.53
N ASN A 106 32.12 5.20 5.60
CA ASN A 106 33.37 5.60 6.28
C ASN A 106 33.22 5.86 7.78
N GLU A 107 32.12 6.47 8.21
CA GLU A 107 31.72 6.78 9.57
C GLU A 107 30.26 6.38 9.79
N ILE A 108 29.82 6.36 11.06
CA ILE A 108 28.42 6.11 11.40
C ILE A 108 27.60 7.36 11.07
N GLN A 109 26.58 7.21 10.24
CA GLN A 109 25.69 8.28 9.81
C GLN A 109 24.23 7.93 10.10
N SER A 110 23.38 8.93 10.31
CA SER A 110 21.92 8.74 10.40
C SER A 110 21.37 8.16 9.10
N ASN A 111 20.50 7.16 9.18
CA ASN A 111 19.95 6.50 8.01
C ASN A 111 18.83 7.35 7.36
N PRO A 112 19.04 7.89 6.14
CA PRO A 112 18.06 8.76 5.47
C PRO A 112 16.82 7.98 4.99
N LEU A 113 16.81 6.64 5.09
CA LEU A 113 15.65 5.81 4.76
C LEU A 113 14.76 5.53 6.00
N ALA A 114 15.23 5.87 7.20
CA ALA A 114 14.51 5.64 8.45
C ALA A 114 13.51 6.75 8.79
N SER A 115 13.81 7.98 8.40
CA SER A 115 12.92 9.14 8.53
C SER A 115 13.33 10.22 7.53
N GLY A 116 12.41 11.12 7.17
CA GLY A 116 12.68 12.26 6.30
C GLY A 116 12.23 13.58 6.95
N PRO A 117 12.75 14.74 6.51
CA PRO A 117 12.31 16.03 7.02
C PRO A 117 10.85 16.30 6.61
N ILE A 118 10.07 16.88 7.52
CA ILE A 118 8.71 17.35 7.19
C ILE A 118 8.73 18.69 6.44
N GLU A 119 7.55 19.21 6.06
CA GLU A 119 7.39 20.34 5.15
C GLU A 119 8.20 21.60 5.50
N ASP A 120 8.30 21.92 6.80
CA ASP A 120 9.02 23.09 7.32
C ASP A 120 10.44 22.75 7.83
N ARG A 121 10.86 21.49 7.65
CA ARG A 121 12.13 20.93 8.12
C ARG A 121 12.35 21.05 9.64
N SER A 122 11.31 21.35 10.43
CA SER A 122 11.42 21.51 11.88
C SER A 122 11.66 20.20 12.64
N ARG A 123 11.30 19.07 12.03
CA ARG A 123 11.52 17.72 12.56
C ARG A 123 11.61 16.68 11.45
N GLN A 124 11.95 15.46 11.86
CA GLN A 124 11.86 14.26 11.03
C GLN A 124 10.48 13.60 11.16
N THR A 125 10.11 12.78 10.18
CA THR A 125 8.92 11.93 10.23
C THR A 125 9.02 10.90 11.34
N ARG A 126 7.85 10.44 11.83
CA ARG A 126 7.73 9.44 12.89
C ARG A 126 6.90 8.26 12.43
N ARG A 127 7.29 7.08 12.90
CA ARG A 127 6.61 5.80 12.72
C ARG A 127 6.42 5.15 14.09
N THR A 128 5.23 4.64 14.36
CA THR A 128 4.88 3.93 15.61
C THR A 128 4.10 2.65 15.27
N PRO A 129 4.65 1.79 14.39
CA PRO A 129 3.93 0.63 13.90
C PRO A 129 3.57 -0.31 15.06
N PRO A 130 2.37 -0.92 15.03
CA PRO A 130 1.98 -1.90 16.03
C PRO A 130 2.81 -3.17 15.86
N HIS A 131 3.26 -3.78 16.95
CA HIS A 131 4.12 -4.98 16.95
C HIS A 131 3.39 -6.29 16.57
N HIS A 132 2.39 -6.22 15.70
CA HIS A 132 1.48 -7.33 15.39
C HIS A 132 1.64 -7.83 13.95
N PRO A 133 2.41 -8.90 13.70
CA PRO A 133 2.69 -9.41 12.35
C PRO A 133 1.45 -9.94 11.61
N HIS A 134 0.40 -10.35 12.34
CA HIS A 134 -0.84 -10.87 11.73
C HIS A 134 -1.58 -9.84 10.85
N ARG A 135 -1.35 -8.53 11.04
CA ARG A 135 -1.98 -7.48 10.23
C ARG A 135 -1.43 -7.46 8.80
N LEU A 136 -0.11 -7.62 8.62
CA LEU A 136 0.50 -7.71 7.29
C LEU A 136 0.02 -8.95 6.52
N ARG A 137 -0.20 -10.08 7.21
CA ARG A 137 -0.85 -11.25 6.61
C ARG A 137 -2.25 -10.91 6.09
N SER A 138 -3.05 -10.18 6.86
CA SER A 138 -4.38 -9.74 6.41
C SER A 138 -4.30 -8.87 5.15
N TYR A 139 -3.39 -7.92 5.10
CA TYR A 139 -3.24 -7.03 3.94
C TYR A 139 -2.77 -7.80 2.70
N ALA A 140 -1.87 -8.77 2.87
CA ALA A 140 -1.45 -9.70 1.83
C ALA A 140 -2.64 -10.52 1.28
N SER A 141 -3.52 -11.03 2.15
CA SER A 141 -4.75 -11.70 1.74
C SER A 141 -5.70 -10.79 0.96
N SER A 142 -5.83 -9.51 1.34
CA SER A 142 -6.62 -8.53 0.59
C SER A 142 -6.03 -8.23 -0.80
N VAL A 143 -4.70 -8.23 -0.96
CA VAL A 143 -4.07 -8.14 -2.28
C VAL A 143 -4.41 -9.35 -3.13
N LEU A 144 -4.36 -10.57 -2.57
CA LEU A 144 -4.77 -11.79 -3.30
C LEU A 144 -6.22 -11.72 -3.77
N LEU A 145 -7.13 -11.23 -2.92
CA LEU A 145 -8.51 -11.01 -3.30
C LEU A 145 -8.64 -9.99 -4.44
N ALA A 146 -7.87 -8.90 -4.41
CA ALA A 146 -7.85 -7.93 -5.51
C ALA A 146 -7.31 -8.54 -6.82
N MET A 147 -6.27 -9.38 -6.74
CA MET A 147 -5.66 -10.01 -7.91
C MET A 147 -6.59 -11.03 -8.58
N ASP A 148 -7.26 -11.88 -7.79
CA ASP A 148 -8.07 -13.00 -8.28
C ASP A 148 -9.50 -12.56 -8.62
N ASN A 149 -10.04 -11.59 -7.89
CA ASN A 149 -11.48 -11.29 -7.87
C ASN A 149 -11.81 -9.88 -8.41
N SER A 150 -11.07 -9.44 -9.43
CA SER A 150 -11.32 -8.22 -10.17
C SER A 150 -11.63 -8.49 -11.64
N ASP A 151 -12.82 -8.09 -12.07
CA ASP A 151 -13.29 -8.29 -13.45
C ASP A 151 -12.81 -7.19 -14.41
N SER A 152 -12.46 -6.03 -13.87
CA SER A 152 -11.98 -4.87 -14.62
C SER A 152 -10.82 -4.16 -13.92
N TYR A 153 -10.16 -3.25 -14.64
CA TYR A 153 -9.18 -2.35 -14.04
C TYR A 153 -9.79 -1.52 -12.90
N LEU A 154 -11.02 -1.02 -13.06
CA LEU A 154 -11.66 -0.18 -12.05
C LEU A 154 -11.88 -0.96 -10.75
N ASP A 155 -12.28 -2.23 -10.85
CA ASP A 155 -12.43 -3.11 -9.69
C ASP A 155 -11.08 -3.37 -9.01
N PHE A 156 -10.04 -3.67 -9.80
CA PHE A 156 -8.68 -3.85 -9.28
C PHE A 156 -8.14 -2.60 -8.59
N ASN A 157 -8.24 -1.44 -9.23
CA ASN A 157 -7.85 -0.15 -8.69
C ASN A 157 -8.51 0.11 -7.32
N ASN A 158 -9.83 -0.07 -7.26
CA ASN A 158 -10.59 0.18 -6.03
C ASN A 158 -10.26 -0.84 -4.93
N ARG A 159 -10.12 -2.13 -5.27
CA ARG A 159 -9.80 -3.19 -4.31
C ARG A 159 -8.38 -3.08 -3.77
N LEU A 160 -7.41 -2.69 -4.60
CA LEU A 160 -6.01 -2.56 -4.22
C LEU A 160 -5.74 -1.35 -3.32
N GLU A 161 -6.55 -0.30 -3.43
CA GLU A 161 -6.44 0.91 -2.60
C GLU A 161 -6.67 0.60 -1.10
N GLY A 162 -7.51 -0.39 -0.77
CA GLY A 162 -7.76 -0.84 0.61
C GLY A 162 -6.51 -1.33 1.37
N PRO A 163 -5.81 -2.39 0.91
CA PRO A 163 -4.56 -2.84 1.54
C PRO A 163 -3.44 -1.80 1.45
N HIS A 164 -3.40 -0.96 0.41
CA HIS A 164 -2.51 0.22 0.37
C HIS A 164 -2.75 1.15 1.57
N ASN A 165 -4.00 1.58 1.78
CA ASN A 165 -4.39 2.44 2.91
C ASN A 165 -4.05 1.79 4.25
N SER A 166 -4.24 0.47 4.34
CA SER A 166 -3.98 -0.29 5.55
C SER A 166 -2.50 -0.31 5.91
N VAL A 167 -1.61 -0.40 4.92
CA VAL A 167 -0.16 -0.36 5.13
C VAL A 167 0.30 1.05 5.52
N HIS A 168 -0.25 2.12 4.96
CA HIS A 168 0.01 3.50 5.41
C HIS A 168 -0.25 3.64 6.92
N VAL A 169 -1.47 3.28 7.35
CA VAL A 169 -1.87 3.36 8.76
C VAL A 169 -1.04 2.42 9.65
N TRP A 170 -0.67 1.24 9.15
CA TRP A 170 0.18 0.31 9.90
C TRP A 170 1.61 0.82 10.09
N ILE A 171 2.25 1.36 9.06
CA ILE A 171 3.60 1.93 9.15
C ILE A 171 3.59 3.12 10.11
N GLY A 172 2.64 4.03 9.91
CA GLY A 172 2.55 5.25 10.69
C GLY A 172 2.21 4.97 12.13
N GLY A 173 1.20 4.13 12.39
CA GLY A 173 0.68 3.90 13.73
C GLY A 173 0.13 5.18 14.38
N PRO A 174 -0.13 5.15 15.70
CA PRO A 174 -0.57 6.33 16.45
C PRO A 174 0.45 7.48 16.37
N GLN A 175 0.00 8.65 15.95
CA GLN A 175 0.76 9.89 15.82
C GLN A 175 1.86 9.86 14.74
N GLY A 176 1.99 8.78 13.97
CA GLY A 176 2.93 8.72 12.86
C GLY A 176 2.47 9.48 11.61
N ASP A 177 3.45 9.87 10.79
CA ASP A 177 3.21 10.71 9.61
C ASP A 177 2.68 9.90 8.42
N MET A 178 3.09 8.62 8.30
CA MET A 178 2.54 7.66 7.32
C MET A 178 1.06 7.35 7.55
N SER A 179 0.51 7.65 8.73
CA SER A 179 -0.92 7.52 9.02
C SER A 179 -1.73 8.73 8.55
N THR A 180 -1.20 9.63 7.73
CA THR A 180 -1.96 10.74 7.13
C THR A 180 -1.60 11.00 5.70
N VAL A 181 -2.60 11.19 4.84
CA VAL A 181 -2.38 11.57 3.42
C VAL A 181 -1.55 12.85 3.32
N SER A 182 -1.77 13.81 4.22
CA SER A 182 -1.10 15.11 4.21
C SER A 182 0.42 15.05 4.37
N ARG A 183 0.94 14.05 5.10
CA ARG A 183 2.36 13.96 5.43
C ARG A 183 3.04 12.63 5.09
N ALA A 184 2.32 11.61 4.63
CA ALA A 184 2.89 10.28 4.39
C ALA A 184 4.11 10.31 3.44
N ALA A 185 4.04 11.09 2.36
CA ALA A 185 5.12 11.17 1.37
C ALA A 185 6.43 11.79 1.88
N TYR A 186 6.42 12.47 3.04
CA TYR A 186 7.64 12.97 3.68
C TYR A 186 8.43 11.84 4.36
N ASP A 187 7.83 10.67 4.54
CA ASP A 187 8.52 9.51 5.09
C ASP A 187 9.17 8.69 3.96
N PRO A 188 10.49 8.42 4.00
CA PRO A 188 11.19 7.70 2.93
C PRO A 188 10.64 6.31 2.58
N ILE A 189 9.96 5.62 3.51
CA ILE A 189 9.36 4.31 3.21
C ILE A 189 8.13 4.41 2.31
N PHE A 190 7.50 5.59 2.22
CA PHE A 190 6.41 5.87 1.28
C PHE A 190 6.77 5.40 -0.13
N TRP A 191 7.96 5.77 -0.59
CA TRP A 191 8.40 5.50 -1.95
C TRP A 191 8.55 3.98 -2.21
N SER A 192 9.13 3.23 -1.26
CA SER A 192 9.21 1.77 -1.34
C SER A 192 7.84 1.08 -1.23
N HIS A 193 6.94 1.64 -0.41
CA HIS A 193 5.56 1.15 -0.28
C HIS A 193 4.80 1.32 -1.60
N HIS A 194 4.85 2.49 -2.21
CA HIS A 194 4.19 2.77 -3.48
C HIS A 194 4.86 2.05 -4.66
N ALA A 195 6.17 1.81 -4.62
CA ALA A 195 6.82 0.92 -5.58
C ALA A 195 6.29 -0.52 -5.51
N THR A 196 5.87 -1.00 -4.33
CA THR A 196 5.18 -2.31 -4.18
C THR A 196 3.76 -2.28 -4.72
N VAL A 197 3.00 -1.23 -4.46
CA VAL A 197 1.64 -1.06 -5.03
C VAL A 197 1.70 -0.99 -6.56
N ASP A 198 2.69 -0.27 -7.09
CA ASP A 198 2.93 -0.19 -8.52
C ASP A 198 3.35 -1.53 -9.14
N ARG A 199 4.20 -2.28 -8.42
CA ARG A 199 4.58 -3.66 -8.79
C ARG A 199 3.37 -4.57 -8.84
N GLN A 200 2.47 -4.50 -7.86
CA GLN A 200 1.23 -5.27 -7.82
C GLN A 200 0.39 -4.95 -9.07
N TRP A 201 0.24 -3.68 -9.43
CA TRP A 201 -0.45 -3.31 -10.67
C TRP A 201 0.23 -3.86 -11.93
N ALA A 202 1.56 -3.77 -12.03
CA ALA A 202 2.31 -4.35 -13.16
C ALA A 202 2.08 -5.87 -13.32
N ILE A 203 2.08 -6.61 -12.20
CA ILE A 203 1.77 -8.04 -12.19
C ILE A 203 0.33 -8.29 -12.66
N TRP A 204 -0.63 -7.51 -12.16
CA TRP A 204 -2.02 -7.63 -12.58
C TRP A 204 -2.20 -7.34 -14.08
N GLN A 205 -1.56 -6.29 -14.62
CA GLN A 205 -1.57 -5.98 -16.05
C GLN A 205 -1.05 -7.15 -16.89
N LYS A 206 0.07 -7.77 -16.47
CA LYS A 206 0.64 -8.93 -17.15
C LYS A 206 -0.32 -10.12 -17.19
N CYS A 207 -1.01 -10.40 -16.08
CA CYS A 207 -1.96 -11.51 -16.02
C CYS A 207 -3.35 -11.20 -16.60
N ASN A 208 -3.64 -9.94 -16.89
CA ASN A 208 -4.92 -9.48 -17.40
C ASN A 208 -4.74 -8.53 -18.60
N PRO A 209 -4.07 -8.96 -19.68
CA PRO A 209 -3.71 -8.06 -20.79
C PRO A 209 -4.91 -7.46 -21.53
N THR A 210 -6.10 -8.07 -21.40
CA THR A 210 -7.34 -7.57 -22.01
C THR A 210 -8.18 -6.70 -21.08
N ARG A 211 -7.89 -6.66 -19.77
CA ARG A 211 -8.64 -5.86 -18.78
C ARG A 211 -8.00 -4.48 -18.63
N THR A 212 -7.97 -3.71 -19.72
CA THR A 212 -7.34 -2.39 -19.74
C THR A 212 -8.24 -1.30 -19.16
N LEU A 213 -7.70 -0.10 -19.00
CA LEU A 213 -8.51 1.07 -18.64
C LEU A 213 -9.52 1.40 -19.75
N PRO A 214 -10.70 1.94 -19.41
CA PRO A 214 -11.64 2.52 -20.36
C PRO A 214 -10.95 3.56 -21.27
N MET A 215 -11.26 3.52 -22.57
CA MET A 215 -10.59 4.36 -23.58
C MET A 215 -10.75 5.86 -23.28
N GLU A 216 -11.88 6.25 -22.70
CA GLU A 216 -12.22 7.62 -22.34
C GLU A 216 -11.33 8.19 -21.21
N LEU A 217 -10.71 7.31 -20.43
CA LEU A 217 -9.78 7.69 -19.37
C LEU A 217 -8.35 7.88 -19.90
N LEU A 218 -7.97 7.22 -20.99
CA LEU A 218 -6.57 7.17 -21.45
C LEU A 218 -6.00 8.56 -21.77
N SER A 219 -6.81 9.44 -22.37
CA SER A 219 -6.41 10.81 -22.72
C SER A 219 -6.54 11.82 -21.58
N GLN A 220 -7.05 11.40 -20.41
CA GLN A 220 -7.25 12.32 -19.29
C GLN A 220 -5.89 12.70 -18.68
N PRO A 221 -5.64 13.99 -18.41
CA PRO A 221 -4.42 14.43 -17.76
C PRO A 221 -4.35 13.93 -16.32
N LEU A 222 -3.15 13.61 -15.85
CA LEU A 222 -2.93 13.28 -14.44
C LEU A 222 -2.89 14.57 -13.61
N PRO A 223 -3.70 14.68 -12.52
CA PRO A 223 -3.69 15.87 -11.66
C PRO A 223 -2.28 16.28 -11.21
N GLY A 224 -1.90 17.54 -11.42
CA GLY A 224 -0.59 18.07 -11.05
C GLY A 224 0.55 17.77 -12.04
N PHE A 225 0.36 16.91 -13.03
CA PHE A 225 1.35 16.64 -14.07
C PHE A 225 0.93 17.34 -15.37
N SER A 226 1.70 18.36 -15.79
CA SER A 226 1.38 19.17 -16.98
C SER A 226 1.32 18.38 -18.27
N ASP A 227 2.17 17.36 -18.41
CA ASP A 227 2.41 16.67 -19.68
C ASP A 227 2.17 15.16 -19.62
N TRP A 228 1.46 14.69 -18.59
CA TRP A 228 1.14 13.28 -18.43
C TRP A 228 -0.34 13.03 -18.57
N THR A 229 -0.66 12.01 -19.34
CA THR A 229 -1.97 11.37 -19.40
C THR A 229 -1.92 10.02 -18.70
N ILE A 230 -3.10 9.43 -18.46
CA ILE A 230 -3.19 8.04 -17.98
C ILE A 230 -2.46 7.07 -18.93
N ALA A 231 -2.58 7.25 -20.24
CA ALA A 231 -1.97 6.35 -21.23
C ALA A 231 -0.45 6.24 -21.06
N ASP A 232 0.21 7.33 -20.67
CA ASP A 232 1.66 7.41 -20.48
C ASP A 232 2.19 6.55 -19.32
N THR A 233 1.29 5.98 -18.52
CA THR A 233 1.63 5.17 -17.33
C THR A 233 1.49 3.67 -17.57
N LEU A 234 0.99 3.24 -18.75
CA LEU A 234 0.58 1.85 -18.93
C LEU A 234 1.74 0.92 -19.31
N ASP A 235 2.67 1.41 -20.13
CA ASP A 235 3.79 0.65 -20.64
C ASP A 235 5.08 1.00 -19.91
N LEU A 236 5.52 0.09 -19.04
CA LEU A 236 6.74 0.23 -18.24
C LEU A 236 8.00 0.34 -19.11
N SER A 237 7.98 -0.22 -20.32
CA SER A 237 9.10 -0.18 -21.27
C SER A 237 9.14 1.10 -22.11
N SER A 238 8.12 1.95 -22.01
CA SER A 238 8.08 3.22 -22.73
C SER A 238 9.27 4.11 -22.31
N PRO A 239 9.79 4.97 -23.20
CA PRO A 239 10.91 5.86 -22.87
C PRO A 239 10.65 6.79 -21.67
N ARG A 240 9.38 7.03 -21.35
CA ARG A 240 8.98 7.89 -20.23
C ARG A 240 9.08 7.17 -18.88
N LEU A 241 8.80 5.87 -18.84
CA LEU A 241 8.96 5.07 -17.63
C LEU A 241 10.35 4.44 -17.57
N ASP A 242 10.74 3.69 -18.60
CA ASP A 242 12.04 3.01 -18.75
C ASP A 242 12.47 2.19 -17.52
N TYR A 243 11.53 1.43 -16.92
CA TYR A 243 11.86 0.51 -15.82
C TYR A 243 11.08 -0.80 -15.90
N THR A 244 11.51 -1.79 -15.13
CA THR A 244 10.77 -3.02 -14.85
C THR A 244 11.00 -3.43 -13.39
N TYR A 245 10.36 -4.52 -12.95
CA TYR A 245 10.52 -5.10 -11.63
C TYR A 245 11.29 -6.42 -11.66
N GLU A 246 12.14 -6.62 -10.65
CA GLU A 246 12.77 -7.91 -10.39
C GLU A 246 11.70 -9.03 -10.30
N GLY A 247 11.92 -10.09 -11.09
CA GLY A 247 11.06 -11.26 -11.17
C GLY A 247 9.73 -11.04 -11.90
N LEU A 248 9.46 -9.88 -12.50
CA LEU A 248 8.17 -9.63 -13.18
C LEU A 248 7.92 -10.62 -14.32
N ASP A 249 8.96 -10.96 -15.07
CA ASP A 249 8.87 -11.90 -16.20
C ASP A 249 8.68 -13.35 -15.75
N GLU A 250 9.05 -13.68 -14.52
CA GLU A 250 8.96 -15.04 -13.95
C GLU A 250 7.54 -15.39 -13.49
N PHE A 251 6.64 -14.41 -13.36
CA PHE A 251 5.23 -14.68 -13.01
C PHE A 251 4.51 -15.47 -14.09
N SER A 252 3.95 -16.61 -13.67
CA SER A 252 3.04 -17.42 -14.46
C SER A 252 1.59 -17.00 -14.20
N CYS A 253 0.80 -16.85 -15.27
CA CYS A 253 -0.61 -16.46 -15.20
C CYS A 253 -1.50 -17.64 -15.64
N PRO A 254 -2.69 -17.85 -15.04
CA PRO A 254 -3.27 -17.07 -13.94
C PRO A 254 -2.49 -17.22 -12.63
N LEU A 255 -2.54 -16.19 -11.79
CA LEU A 255 -1.79 -16.17 -10.52
C LEU A 255 -2.25 -17.31 -9.58
N PRO A 256 -1.35 -17.89 -8.76
CA PRO A 256 -1.73 -18.86 -7.74
C PRO A 256 -2.70 -18.24 -6.72
N THR A 257 -3.72 -19.00 -6.31
CA THR A 257 -4.84 -18.49 -5.51
C THR A 257 -4.77 -18.79 -4.00
N ARG A 258 -3.61 -19.25 -3.47
CA ARG A 258 -3.44 -19.59 -2.04
C ARG A 258 -2.10 -19.16 -1.46
N ILE A 259 -2.14 -18.70 -0.20
CA ILE A 259 -1.01 -18.70 0.72
C ILE A 259 -0.92 -20.13 1.28
N GLY A 260 0.17 -20.86 1.00
CA GLY A 260 0.35 -22.22 1.49
C GLY A 260 0.44 -22.30 3.02
N ALA A 261 0.04 -23.45 3.60
CA ALA A 261 0.02 -23.69 5.05
C ALA A 261 1.40 -23.61 5.74
N GLU A 262 2.50 -23.62 4.98
CA GLU A 262 3.87 -23.40 5.49
C GLU A 262 4.39 -21.98 5.21
N GLY A 263 3.50 -20.97 5.29
CA GLY A 263 3.87 -19.58 5.01
C GLY A 263 4.34 -19.36 3.56
N SER A 264 4.16 -20.33 2.66
CA SER A 264 4.66 -20.32 1.29
C SER A 264 3.85 -19.37 0.40
N VAL A 265 4.46 -18.19 0.22
CA VAL A 265 4.53 -17.29 -0.94
C VAL A 265 3.27 -16.72 -1.59
N LEU A 266 3.27 -15.39 -1.66
CA LEU A 266 2.49 -14.66 -2.65
C LEU A 266 3.16 -14.62 -4.04
N PHE A 267 4.43 -15.02 -4.19
CA PHE A 267 5.17 -14.83 -5.45
C PHE A 267 6.31 -15.85 -5.79
N ASN A 268 6.35 -17.05 -5.20
CA ASN A 268 7.38 -18.06 -5.54
C ASN A 268 6.99 -19.53 -5.26
N ALA A 269 5.70 -19.85 -5.18
CA ALA A 269 5.26 -21.23 -4.98
C ALA A 269 5.10 -21.94 -6.33
N ARG A 270 5.88 -23.01 -6.54
CA ARG A 270 5.57 -24.03 -7.53
C ARG A 270 4.14 -24.52 -7.30
N VAL A 271 3.44 -24.69 -8.41
CA VAL A 271 2.05 -25.14 -8.53
C VAL A 271 1.84 -26.44 -7.78
N ASP A 272 1.13 -26.40 -6.65
CA ASP A 272 0.39 -27.54 -6.15
C ASP A 272 -1.07 -27.44 -6.63
N THR A 273 -1.53 -28.55 -7.17
CA THR A 273 -2.70 -28.77 -8.02
C THR A 273 -4.01 -28.09 -7.59
N ILE A 274 -4.67 -27.49 -8.59
CA ILE A 274 -6.00 -26.82 -8.56
C ILE A 274 -7.12 -27.86 -8.45
N HIS A 275 -7.22 -28.59 -7.33
CA HIS A 275 -8.25 -29.63 -7.20
C HIS A 275 -9.22 -29.50 -6.02
N ASP A 276 -9.15 -28.44 -5.20
CA ASP A 276 -10.19 -28.24 -4.19
C ASP A 276 -10.31 -26.79 -3.70
N ARG A 277 -10.89 -25.90 -4.53
CA ARG A 277 -11.18 -24.51 -4.12
C ARG A 277 -12.42 -24.51 -3.20
N LYS A 278 -12.20 -24.47 -1.87
CA LYS A 278 -13.26 -24.06 -0.95
C LYS A 278 -13.55 -22.57 -1.16
N PRO A 279 -14.82 -22.15 -1.28
CA PRO A 279 -15.19 -20.74 -1.38
C PRO A 279 -14.62 -19.93 -0.21
N ARG A 280 -14.19 -18.69 -0.49
CA ARG A 280 -13.72 -17.75 0.53
C ARG A 280 -14.90 -17.03 1.16
N ILE A 281 -14.79 -16.71 2.44
CA ILE A 281 -15.78 -15.95 3.21
C ILE A 281 -15.16 -14.57 3.46
N VAL A 282 -15.80 -13.54 2.93
CA VAL A 282 -15.28 -12.17 2.88
C VAL A 282 -16.25 -11.25 3.61
N VAL A 283 -15.72 -10.35 4.43
CA VAL A 283 -16.46 -9.19 4.94
C VAL A 283 -16.26 -8.04 3.97
N GLU A 284 -17.35 -7.53 3.41
CA GLU A 284 -17.41 -6.29 2.64
C GLU A 284 -17.72 -5.13 3.60
N ILE A 285 -16.85 -4.13 3.62
CA ILE A 285 -16.99 -2.93 4.44
C ILE A 285 -17.38 -1.80 3.50
N HIS A 286 -18.65 -1.45 3.50
CA HIS A 286 -19.21 -0.47 2.58
C HIS A 286 -19.10 0.96 3.10
N ASP A 287 -19.13 1.89 2.16
CA ASP A 287 -19.25 3.31 2.44
C ASP A 287 -18.15 3.89 3.34
N VAL A 288 -16.92 3.37 3.22
CA VAL A 288 -15.78 3.85 4.01
C VAL A 288 -15.44 5.29 3.61
N ASP A 289 -15.67 6.20 4.54
CA ASP A 289 -15.35 7.62 4.44
C ASP A 289 -13.97 7.91 5.03
N ARG A 290 -13.20 8.74 4.32
CA ARG A 290 -11.78 9.03 4.54
C ARG A 290 -11.49 10.52 4.68
N GLU A 291 -12.52 11.36 4.78
CA GLU A 291 -12.35 12.80 4.96
C GLU A 291 -11.74 13.16 6.34
N GLY A 292 -12.00 12.33 7.34
CA GLY A 292 -11.56 12.53 8.71
C GLY A 292 -10.15 12.00 9.02
N THR A 293 -9.96 11.67 10.29
CA THR A 293 -8.72 11.08 10.81
C THR A 293 -8.54 9.63 10.35
N SER A 294 -7.35 9.07 10.58
CA SER A 294 -7.06 7.68 10.25
C SER A 294 -7.46 6.72 11.36
N PHE A 295 -7.86 5.52 10.98
CA PHE A 295 -8.21 4.43 11.89
C PHE A 295 -7.50 3.15 11.50
N MET A 296 -7.01 2.43 12.50
CA MET A 296 -6.58 1.05 12.37
C MET A 296 -7.64 0.17 13.00
N VAL A 297 -8.17 -0.79 12.24
CA VAL A 297 -9.32 -1.59 12.66
C VAL A 297 -8.99 -3.07 12.54
N ASP A 298 -9.09 -3.77 13.66
CA ASP A 298 -9.05 -5.23 13.71
C ASP A 298 -10.47 -5.79 13.73
N LEU A 299 -10.67 -6.84 12.96
CA LEU A 299 -11.92 -7.55 12.81
C LEU A 299 -11.80 -8.93 13.46
N PHE A 300 -12.78 -9.28 14.27
CA PHE A 300 -12.88 -10.56 14.93
C PHE A 300 -14.19 -11.27 14.58
N VAL A 301 -14.10 -12.58 14.35
CA VAL A 301 -15.24 -13.46 14.08
C VAL A 301 -15.64 -14.15 15.38
N ARG A 302 -16.93 -14.12 15.71
CA ARG A 302 -17.50 -14.72 16.92
C ARG A 302 -18.57 -15.76 16.60
N ASP A 303 -18.64 -16.80 17.43
CA ASP A 303 -19.79 -17.72 17.47
C ASP A 303 -20.93 -17.06 18.29
N PRO A 304 -22.07 -16.69 17.68
CA PRO A 304 -23.15 -16.02 18.40
C PRO A 304 -23.81 -16.91 19.46
N SER A 305 -23.57 -18.23 19.44
CA SER A 305 -24.09 -19.16 20.46
C SER A 305 -23.23 -19.20 21.73
N THR A 306 -21.99 -18.67 21.70
CA THR A 306 -21.07 -18.69 22.84
C THR A 306 -20.20 -17.44 22.86
N ALA A 307 -20.42 -16.55 23.82
CA ALA A 307 -19.72 -15.25 23.91
C ALA A 307 -18.17 -15.35 24.00
N ASP A 308 -17.64 -16.52 24.41
CA ASP A 308 -16.21 -16.72 24.66
C ASP A 308 -15.43 -17.31 23.46
N ARG A 309 -16.10 -17.65 22.35
CA ARG A 309 -15.42 -18.19 21.14
C ARG A 309 -15.27 -17.11 20.08
N GLU A 310 -14.06 -16.56 20.00
CA GLU A 310 -13.65 -15.55 19.04
C GLU A 310 -12.33 -15.93 18.34
N ALA A 311 -12.19 -15.55 17.06
CA ALA A 311 -10.94 -15.63 16.32
C ALA A 311 -10.66 -14.30 15.59
N PHE A 312 -9.38 -13.94 15.44
CA PHE A 312 -8.99 -12.80 14.61
C PHE A 312 -9.31 -13.10 13.15
N GLY A 313 -10.18 -12.27 12.56
CA GLY A 313 -10.64 -12.39 11.17
C GLY A 313 -9.78 -11.63 10.17
N GLY A 314 -9.19 -10.51 10.58
CA GLY A 314 -8.36 -9.67 9.70
C GLY A 314 -8.22 -8.25 10.23
N SER A 315 -7.54 -7.40 9.48
CA SER A 315 -7.32 -6.00 9.81
C SER A 315 -7.42 -5.14 8.56
N PHE A 316 -7.83 -3.89 8.72
CA PHE A 316 -7.85 -2.88 7.67
C PHE A 316 -7.57 -1.48 8.22
N GLY A 317 -7.19 -0.58 7.34
CA GLY A 317 -6.97 0.84 7.65
C GLY A 317 -7.94 1.74 6.92
N ILE A 318 -8.37 2.78 7.61
CA ILE A 318 -9.01 3.96 7.03
C ILE A 318 -7.93 5.04 6.99
N PHE A 319 -7.42 5.34 5.79
CA PHE A 319 -6.36 6.32 5.59
C PHE A 319 -6.95 7.71 5.40
N GLY A 320 -6.94 8.48 6.47
CA GLY A 320 -7.60 9.77 6.61
C GLY A 320 -6.87 10.92 5.91
N ALA A 321 -7.68 11.79 5.31
CA ALA A 321 -7.28 13.00 4.60
C ALA A 321 -7.44 14.29 5.45
N GLU A 322 -7.47 14.15 6.78
CA GLU A 322 -7.62 15.26 7.72
C GLU A 322 -6.74 16.47 7.35
N GLY A 323 -7.38 17.64 7.25
CA GLY A 323 -6.73 18.91 6.92
C GLY A 323 -6.50 19.15 5.42
N LEU A 324 -6.79 18.20 4.53
CA LEU A 324 -6.61 18.41 3.08
C LEU A 324 -7.78 19.16 2.41
N HIS A 325 -8.88 19.38 3.12
CA HIS A 325 -10.04 20.10 2.61
C HIS A 325 -9.81 21.62 2.51
N SER A 326 -10.01 22.16 1.31
CA SER A 326 -10.25 23.59 1.07
C SER A 326 -11.28 23.75 -0.04
N ALA A 327 -12.03 24.85 -0.03
CA ALA A 327 -13.18 25.10 -0.93
C ALA A 327 -12.85 25.14 -2.45
N HIS A 328 -11.60 24.95 -2.86
CA HIS A 328 -11.13 25.20 -4.23
C HIS A 328 -10.45 24.01 -4.92
N HIS A 329 -10.31 22.85 -4.26
CA HIS A 329 -9.77 21.65 -4.90
C HIS A 329 -10.76 20.50 -4.81
N GLY A 330 -11.03 19.90 -5.98
CA GLY A 330 -12.06 18.89 -6.18
C GLY A 330 -11.97 17.75 -5.17
N HIS A 331 -13.13 17.21 -4.85
CA HIS A 331 -13.40 16.25 -3.79
C HIS A 331 -12.76 14.86 -3.99
N HIS A 332 -11.44 14.78 -4.16
CA HIS A 332 -10.76 13.53 -4.48
C HIS A 332 -10.90 12.49 -3.36
N HIS A 333 -10.91 12.89 -2.07
CA HIS A 333 -11.10 11.95 -0.95
C HIS A 333 -12.57 11.65 -0.56
N SER A 334 -13.55 12.36 -1.12
CA SER A 334 -14.97 12.23 -0.75
C SER A 334 -15.65 10.96 -1.28
N ARG A 335 -15.00 10.27 -2.22
CA ARG A 335 -15.55 9.04 -2.78
C ARG A 335 -15.39 7.91 -1.78
N LYS A 336 -16.53 7.52 -1.23
CA LYS A 336 -16.68 6.35 -0.38
C LYS A 336 -16.22 5.09 -1.11
N ALA A 337 -15.50 4.23 -0.40
CA ALA A 337 -14.94 3.00 -0.96
C ALA A 337 -15.54 1.76 -0.27
N THR A 338 -15.43 0.61 -0.94
CA THR A 338 -15.72 -0.69 -0.33
C THR A 338 -14.41 -1.45 -0.12
N GLN A 339 -14.15 -1.88 1.12
CA GLN A 339 -13.00 -2.72 1.46
C GLN A 339 -13.41 -4.18 1.65
N HIS A 340 -12.47 -5.11 1.49
CA HIS A 340 -12.74 -6.55 1.52
C HIS A 340 -11.71 -7.26 2.39
N ILE A 341 -12.21 -8.02 3.38
CA ILE A 341 -11.38 -8.76 4.33
C ILE A 341 -11.74 -10.24 4.27
N ASP A 342 -10.76 -11.07 3.91
CA ASP A 342 -10.90 -12.52 3.88
C ASP A 342 -10.87 -13.07 5.31
N ILE A 343 -12.01 -13.56 5.80
CA ILE A 343 -12.16 -14.12 7.15
C ILE A 343 -12.25 -15.65 7.15
N THR A 344 -11.91 -16.29 6.01
CA THR A 344 -12.09 -17.73 5.80
C THR A 344 -11.39 -18.57 6.87
N GLU A 345 -10.12 -18.25 7.17
CA GLU A 345 -9.32 -18.97 8.17
C GLU A 345 -9.95 -18.87 9.57
N ALA A 346 -10.49 -17.70 9.94
CA ALA A 346 -11.14 -17.50 11.23
C ALA A 346 -12.43 -18.31 11.34
N VAL A 347 -13.30 -18.26 10.33
CA VAL A 347 -14.54 -19.04 10.27
C VAL A 347 -14.25 -20.54 10.33
N ASP A 348 -13.23 -21.00 9.62
CA ASP A 348 -12.82 -22.41 9.59
C ASP A 348 -12.28 -22.87 10.93
N SER A 349 -11.45 -22.06 11.58
CA SER A 349 -10.88 -22.36 12.91
C SER A 349 -11.95 -22.50 14.00
N LEU A 350 -13.06 -21.77 13.86
CA LEU A 350 -14.19 -21.83 14.78
C LEU A 350 -15.18 -22.94 14.44
N GLY A 351 -15.08 -23.56 13.26
CA GLY A 351 -16.04 -24.56 12.77
C GLY A 351 -17.39 -23.94 12.41
N LEU A 352 -17.39 -22.72 11.87
CA LEU A 352 -18.60 -21.92 11.62
C LEU A 352 -19.01 -21.84 10.14
N ARG A 353 -18.40 -22.63 9.24
CA ARG A 353 -18.86 -22.66 7.83
C ARG A 353 -20.34 -23.04 7.75
N GLY A 354 -21.11 -22.24 7.01
CA GLY A 354 -22.55 -22.44 6.85
C GLY A 354 -23.37 -22.13 8.12
N ARG A 355 -22.76 -21.57 9.16
CA ARG A 355 -23.42 -21.13 10.40
C ARG A 355 -23.39 -19.61 10.50
N PRO A 356 -24.32 -19.00 11.26
CA PRO A 356 -24.26 -17.58 11.58
C PRO A 356 -22.95 -17.23 12.29
N VAL A 357 -22.38 -16.07 11.96
CA VAL A 357 -21.21 -15.50 12.62
C VAL A 357 -21.51 -14.06 12.99
N GLU A 358 -20.92 -13.59 14.08
CA GLU A 358 -20.95 -12.18 14.48
C GLU A 358 -19.59 -11.53 14.22
N ILE A 359 -19.60 -10.29 13.75
CA ILE A 359 -18.39 -9.51 13.48
C ILE A 359 -18.22 -8.45 14.55
N ARG A 360 -17.10 -8.50 15.26
CA ARG A 360 -16.70 -7.48 16.22
C ARG A 360 -15.52 -6.68 15.67
N LEU A 361 -15.57 -5.37 15.79
CA LEU A 361 -14.48 -4.49 15.42
C LEU A 361 -13.77 -3.95 16.67
N ASN A 362 -12.45 -3.81 16.61
CA ASN A 362 -11.64 -3.06 17.55
C ASN A 362 -10.87 -1.99 16.78
N ALA A 363 -11.05 -0.73 17.11
CA ALA A 363 -10.46 0.36 16.37
C ALA A 363 -9.60 1.27 17.25
N ILE A 364 -8.52 1.77 16.68
CA ILE A 364 -7.67 2.80 17.27
C ILE A 364 -7.54 3.96 16.27
N ASN A 365 -7.76 5.19 16.71
CA ASN A 365 -7.59 6.38 15.87
C ASN A 365 -6.11 6.81 15.75
N LYS A 366 -5.83 7.83 14.94
CA LYS A 366 -4.48 8.39 14.81
C LYS A 366 -3.90 8.88 16.14
N SER A 367 -4.70 9.39 17.08
CA SER A 367 -4.20 9.84 18.38
C SER A 367 -3.72 8.70 19.29
N GLY A 368 -4.18 7.48 19.02
CA GLY A 368 -3.94 6.29 19.83
C GLY A 368 -5.11 5.91 20.74
N ASP A 369 -6.26 6.59 20.62
CA ASP A 369 -7.44 6.30 21.41
C ASP A 369 -8.18 5.10 20.85
N ILE A 370 -8.71 4.26 21.75
CA ILE A 370 -9.65 3.20 21.39
C ILE A 370 -10.98 3.84 20.99
N VAL A 371 -11.52 3.39 19.86
CA VAL A 371 -12.75 3.94 19.28
C VAL A 371 -13.81 2.85 19.21
N GLU A 372 -15.02 3.18 19.67
CA GLU A 372 -16.19 2.32 19.53
C GLU A 372 -16.51 2.08 18.05
N ALA A 373 -16.88 0.84 17.71
CA ALA A 373 -17.15 0.46 16.32
C ALA A 373 -18.23 1.33 15.65
N THR A 374 -19.21 1.81 16.41
CA THR A 374 -20.29 2.70 15.94
C THR A 374 -19.83 4.10 15.57
N SER A 375 -18.62 4.50 15.98
CA SER A 375 -18.01 5.80 15.66
C SER A 375 -17.11 5.74 14.43
N LEU A 376 -16.92 4.55 13.85
CA LEU A 376 -16.15 4.41 12.62
C LEU A 376 -16.90 5.02 11.43
N PRO A 377 -16.19 5.71 10.51
CA PRO A 377 -16.79 6.30 9.31
C PRO A 377 -17.03 5.23 8.23
N ILE A 378 -17.86 4.23 8.54
CA ILE A 378 -18.25 3.13 7.65
C ILE A 378 -19.78 3.02 7.61
N GLY A 379 -20.36 2.65 6.48
CA GLY A 379 -21.82 2.56 6.34
C GLY A 379 -22.39 1.20 6.76
N ALA A 380 -21.84 0.11 6.24
CA ALA A 380 -22.35 -1.24 6.50
C ALA A 380 -21.24 -2.30 6.43
N LEU A 381 -21.52 -3.45 7.06
CA LEU A 381 -20.71 -4.66 6.99
C LEU A 381 -21.56 -5.80 6.47
N ASP A 382 -21.18 -6.39 5.34
CA ASP A 382 -21.86 -7.52 4.73
C ASP A 382 -20.94 -8.73 4.62
N LEU A 383 -21.49 -9.93 4.81
CA LEU A 383 -20.78 -11.18 4.60
C LEU A 383 -21.08 -11.73 3.20
N ARG A 384 -20.02 -12.01 2.44
CA ARG A 384 -20.12 -12.64 1.12
C ARG A 384 -19.29 -13.90 1.03
N ILE A 385 -19.82 -14.85 0.27
CA ILE A 385 -19.07 -16.03 -0.16
C ILE A 385 -18.62 -15.77 -1.58
N VAL A 386 -17.31 -15.83 -1.83
CA VAL A 386 -16.72 -15.65 -3.16
C VAL A 386 -16.04 -16.96 -3.61
N PRO A 387 -15.98 -17.25 -4.92
CA PRO A 387 -15.42 -18.49 -5.47
C PRO A 387 -13.98 -18.80 -5.07
#